data_AF-A0AAU5BSR7-F1
#
_entry.id   AF-A0AAU5BSR7-F1
#
_cell.length_a   1.000
_cell.length_b   1.000
_cell.length_c   1.000
_cell.angle_alpha   90.00
_cell.angle_beta   90.00
_cell.angle_gamma   90.00
#
_symmetry.space_group_name_H-M   'P 1'
#
loop_
_entity.id
_entity.type
_entity.pdbx_description
1 polymer ?
#
loop_
_entity_poly.entity_id
_entity_poly.type
_entity_poly.pdbx_seq_one_letter_code
_entity_poly.pdbx_strand_id
1 'polypeptide(L)'
;MPIELSDELIQLQQAAVAAQQEAQSGPYSAEAWGPWLEAAQASQAAITEHAEATSQSRFDVEAEVKLAVLNPEGYAEKKRKEAEKAAAKK
;
A
#
# COMPACT_ATOMS: atom_id res chain seq x y z
N MET A 1 -6.29 -16.36 -3.41
CA MET A 1 -6.23 -16.32 -1.93
C MET A 1 -6.39 -14.86 -1.52
N PRO A 2 -6.92 -14.54 -0.31
CA PRO A 2 -6.91 -13.16 0.16
C PRO A 2 -5.45 -12.67 0.21
N ILE A 3 -5.20 -11.45 -0.26
CA ILE A 3 -3.92 -10.77 -0.04
C ILE A 3 -3.91 -10.33 1.42
N GLU A 4 -2.86 -10.71 2.14
CA GLU A 4 -2.65 -10.32 3.53
C GLU A 4 -1.71 -9.13 3.51
N LEU A 5 -2.07 -8.05 4.20
CA LEU A 5 -1.21 -6.87 4.31
C LEU A 5 -0.64 -6.83 5.73
N SER A 6 0.67 -6.60 5.85
CA SER A 6 1.25 -6.26 7.15
C SER A 6 1.06 -4.78 7.46
N ASP A 7 1.04 -4.45 8.75
CA ASP A 7 0.97 -3.06 9.22
C ASP A 7 2.16 -2.23 8.70
N GLU A 8 3.33 -2.86 8.56
CA GLU A 8 4.53 -2.23 8.01
C GLU A 8 4.32 -1.76 6.56
N LEU A 9 3.69 -2.59 5.70
CA LEU A 9 3.40 -2.21 4.31
C LEU A 9 2.48 -0.98 4.25
N ILE A 10 1.47 -0.94 5.13
CA ILE A 10 0.55 0.19 5.23
C ILE A 10 1.29 1.45 5.70
N GLN A 11 2.09 1.35 6.76
CA GLN A 11 2.83 2.48 7.31
C GLN A 11 3.83 3.06 6.32
N LEU A 12 4.59 2.21 5.62
CA LEU A 12 5.55 2.67 4.60
C LEU A 12 4.85 3.34 3.42
N GLN A 13 3.72 2.78 2.97
CA GLN A 13 2.95 3.40 1.90
C GLN A 13 2.30 4.73 2.34
N GLN A 14 1.82 4.83 3.58
CA GLN A 14 1.32 6.09 4.15
C GLN A 14 2.42 7.15 4.25
N ALA A 15 3.62 6.77 4.70
CA ALA A 15 4.77 7.67 4.76
C ALA A 15 5.15 8.19 3.35
N ALA A 16 5.16 7.31 2.35
CA ALA A 16 5.40 7.71 0.97
C ALA A 16 4.34 8.70 0.46
N VAL A 17 3.06 8.46 0.75
CA VAL A 17 1.97 9.37 0.36
C VAL A 17 2.06 10.72 1.07
N ALA A 18 2.35 10.73 2.37
CA ALA A 18 2.53 11.96 3.13
C ALA A 18 3.71 12.80 2.61
N ALA A 19 4.86 12.15 2.35
CA ALA A 19 6.02 12.81 1.76
C ALA A 19 5.76 13.33 0.34
N GLN A 20 4.95 12.61 -0.45
CA GLN A 20 4.52 13.09 -1.76
C GLN A 20 3.66 14.36 -1.65
N GLN A 21 2.71 14.37 -0.72
CA GLN A 21 1.82 15.52 -0.49
C GLN A 21 2.63 16.75 -0.05
N GLU A 22 3.59 16.57 0.86
CA GLU A 22 4.49 17.63 1.28
C GLU A 22 5.30 18.19 0.10
N ALA A 23 5.91 17.31 -0.70
CA ALA A 23 6.69 17.70 -1.88
C ALA A 23 5.86 18.41 -2.96
N GLN A 24 4.56 18.12 -3.04
CA GLN A 24 3.61 18.76 -3.96
C GLN A 24 3.05 20.09 -3.45
N SER A 25 3.21 20.40 -2.15
CA SER A 25 2.70 21.64 -1.56
C SER A 25 3.44 22.89 -2.04
N GLY A 26 4.64 22.72 -2.61
CA GLY A 26 5.49 23.80 -3.11
C GLY A 26 6.02 23.56 -4.53
N PRO A 27 6.86 24.48 -5.04
CA PRO A 27 7.54 24.30 -6.31
C PRO A 27 8.42 23.05 -6.31
N TYR A 28 8.53 22.39 -7.46
CA TYR A 28 9.39 21.24 -7.62
C TYR A 28 10.85 21.57 -7.28
N SER A 29 11.47 20.75 -6.43
CA SER A 29 12.91 20.70 -6.21
C SER A 29 13.34 19.28 -5.87
N ALA A 30 14.56 18.89 -6.26
CA ALA A 30 15.09 17.57 -5.95
C ALA A 30 15.18 17.33 -4.43
N GLU A 31 15.51 18.38 -3.67
CA GLU A 31 15.60 18.32 -2.20
C GLU A 31 14.23 18.05 -1.56
N ALA A 32 13.18 18.75 -1.98
CA ALA A 32 11.82 18.52 -1.47
C ALA A 32 11.28 17.12 -1.80
N TRP A 33 11.73 16.51 -2.90
CA TRP A 33 11.32 15.16 -3.32
C TRP A 33 12.19 14.04 -2.73
N GLY A 34 13.30 14.36 -2.06
CA GLY A 34 14.18 13.40 -1.41
C GLY A 34 13.46 12.48 -0.42
N PRO A 35 12.69 13.00 0.54
CA PRO A 35 11.94 12.18 1.50
C PRO A 35 10.94 11.23 0.84
N TRP A 36 10.26 11.68 -0.22
CA TRP A 36 9.36 10.82 -0.99
C TRP A 36 10.11 9.68 -1.65
N LEU A 37 11.26 9.96 -2.26
CA LEU A 37 12.06 8.95 -2.94
C LEU A 37 12.53 7.85 -1.98
N GLU A 38 13.01 8.23 -0.79
CA GLU A 38 13.43 7.30 0.26
C GLU A 38 12.25 6.45 0.76
N ALA A 39 11.12 7.07 1.09
CA ALA A 39 9.93 6.36 1.56
C ALA A 39 9.33 5.43 0.49
N ALA A 40 9.33 5.87 -0.77
CA ALA A 40 8.89 5.06 -1.90
C ALA A 40 9.80 3.85 -2.11
N GLN A 41 11.13 4.01 -2.03
CA GLN A 41 12.06 2.88 -2.12
C GLN A 41 11.85 1.87 -0.99
N ALA A 42 11.73 2.34 0.25
CA ALA A 42 11.46 1.48 1.40
C ALA A 42 10.14 0.70 1.25
N SER A 43 9.06 1.38 0.85
CA SER A 43 7.76 0.75 0.58
C SER A 43 7.86 -0.32 -0.52
N GLN A 44 8.56 -0.03 -1.62
CA GLN A 44 8.70 -0.96 -2.74
C GLN A 44 9.55 -2.19 -2.38
N ALA A 45 10.61 -2.01 -1.59
CA ALA A 45 11.42 -3.10 -1.08
C ALA A 45 10.59 -4.02 -0.17
N ALA A 46 9.86 -3.46 0.80
CA ALA A 46 9.02 -4.23 1.70
C ALA A 46 7.89 -4.98 0.98
N ILE A 47 7.25 -4.36 -0.03
CA ILE A 47 6.24 -5.03 -0.87
C ILE A 47 6.84 -6.26 -1.58
N THR A 48 8.06 -6.13 -2.08
CA THR A 48 8.76 -7.22 -2.79
C THR A 48 9.08 -8.36 -1.83
N GLU A 49 9.69 -8.05 -0.69
CA GLU A 49 10.01 -9.04 0.34
C GLU A 49 8.75 -9.76 0.86
N HIS A 50 7.67 -9.01 1.12
CA HIS A 50 6.42 -9.59 1.57
C HIS A 50 5.79 -10.53 0.53
N ALA A 51 5.81 -10.14 -0.75
CA ALA A 51 5.28 -10.96 -1.82
C ALA A 51 6.07 -12.27 -1.98
N GLU A 52 7.40 -12.22 -1.86
CA GLU A 52 8.25 -13.42 -1.87
C GLU A 52 7.97 -14.32 -0.66
N ALA A 53 7.94 -13.74 0.54
CA ALA A 53 7.70 -14.47 1.79
C ALA A 53 6.34 -15.18 1.83
N THR A 54 5.32 -14.58 1.22
CA THR A 54 3.95 -15.12 1.18
C THR A 54 3.65 -15.90 -0.11
N SER A 55 4.63 -16.01 -1.02
CA SER A 55 4.43 -16.59 -2.36
C SER A 55 3.23 -15.96 -3.10
N GLN A 56 3.03 -14.65 -2.91
CA GLN A 56 1.99 -13.87 -3.55
C GLN A 56 2.55 -13.09 -4.74
N SER A 57 1.67 -12.65 -5.64
CA SER A 57 2.05 -11.75 -6.72
C SER A 57 2.42 -10.38 -6.16
N ARG A 58 3.67 -9.92 -6.39
CA ARG A 58 4.12 -8.57 -6.02
C ARG A 58 3.22 -7.47 -6.60
N PHE A 59 2.64 -7.69 -7.78
CA PHE A 59 1.66 -6.79 -8.37
C PHE A 59 0.36 -6.71 -7.54
N ASP A 60 -0.17 -7.87 -7.13
CA ASP A 60 -1.42 -7.91 -6.36
C ASP A 60 -1.23 -7.35 -4.94
N VAL A 61 -0.07 -7.61 -4.31
CA VAL A 61 0.30 -7.01 -3.02
C VAL A 61 0.38 -5.50 -3.13
N GLU A 62 1.09 -4.96 -4.13
CA GLU A 62 1.17 -3.51 -4.33
C GLU A 62 -0.21 -2.88 -4.56
N ALA A 63 -1.04 -3.51 -5.39
CA ALA A 63 -2.38 -3.02 -5.68
C ALA A 63 -3.26 -2.99 -4.42
N GLU A 64 -3.17 -4.03 -3.58
CA GLU A 64 -3.89 -4.12 -2.32
C GLU A 64 -3.41 -3.04 -1.32
N VAL A 65 -2.10 -2.85 -1.18
CA VAL A 65 -1.49 -1.81 -0.32
C VAL A 65 -1.93 -0.41 -0.76
N LYS A 66 -1.85 -0.11 -2.06
CA LYS A 66 -2.27 1.18 -2.61
C LYS A 66 -3.77 1.40 -2.44
N LEU A 67 -4.60 0.37 -2.64
CA LEU A 67 -6.04 0.47 -2.42
C LEU A 67 -6.34 0.80 -0.94
N ALA A 68 -5.68 0.11 -0.01
CA ALA A 68 -5.85 0.34 1.43
C ALA A 68 -5.49 1.77 1.85
N VAL A 69 -4.43 2.34 1.30
CA VAL A 69 -3.94 3.67 1.70
C VAL A 69 -4.59 4.82 0.92
N LEU A 70 -4.75 4.69 -0.40
CA LEU A 70 -5.24 5.77 -1.27
C LEU A 70 -6.77 5.80 -1.38
N ASN A 71 -7.44 4.70 -1.10
CA ASN A 71 -8.91 4.60 -1.14
C ASN A 71 -9.44 3.69 -0.02
N PRO A 72 -9.37 4.15 1.25
CA PRO A 72 -9.75 3.35 2.41
C PRO A 72 -11.22 2.92 2.39
N GLU A 73 -12.12 3.73 1.83
CA GLU A 73 -13.53 3.36 1.68
C GLU A 73 -13.71 2.19 0.70
N GLY A 74 -13.07 2.26 -0.47
CA GLY A 74 -13.10 1.17 -1.44
C GLY A 74 -12.44 -0.11 -0.92
N TYR A 75 -11.38 0.01 -0.12
CA TYR A 75 -10.76 -1.11 0.57
C TYR A 75 -11.71 -1.76 1.59
N ALA A 76 -12.36 -0.95 2.44
CA ALA A 76 -13.32 -1.44 3.42
C ALA A 76 -14.51 -2.14 2.76
N GLU A 77 -15.03 -1.59 1.66
CA GLU A 77 -16.09 -2.22 0.87
C GLU A 77 -15.65 -3.57 0.29
N LYS A 78 -14.44 -3.65 -0.27
CA LYS A 78 -13.87 -4.90 -0.77
C LYS A 78 -13.78 -5.95 0.35
N LYS A 79 -13.24 -5.59 1.52
CA LYS A 79 -13.13 -6.49 2.68
C LYS A 79 -14.48 -6.97 3.19
N ARG A 80 -15.51 -6.10 3.21
CA ARG A 80 -16.88 -6.49 3.54
C ARG A 80 -17.42 -7.54 2.56
N LYS A 81 -17.28 -7.30 1.25
CA LYS A 81 -17.72 -8.25 0.20
C LYS A 81 -17.00 -9.59 0.29
N GLU A 82 -15.70 -9.59 0.60
CA GLU A 82 -14.92 -10.82 0.82
C GLU A 82 -15.45 -11.60 2.03
N ALA A 83 -15.75 -10.92 3.15
CA ALA A 83 -16.31 -11.53 4.34
C ALA A 83 -17.73 -12.10 4.11
N GLU A 84 -18.59 -11.37 3.41
CA GLU A 84 -19.94 -11.83 3.02
C GLU A 84 -19.87 -13.08 2.15
N LYS A 85 -18.98 -13.09 1.14
CA LYS A 85 -18.78 -14.26 0.28
C LYS A 85 -18.23 -15.46 1.04
N ALA A 86 -17.34 -15.25 2.01
CA ALA A 86 -16.82 -16.31 2.86
C ALA A 86 -17.90 -16.90 3.78
N ALA A 87 -18.82 -16.06 4.29
CA ALA A 87 -19.95 -16.50 5.10
C ALA A 87 -21.00 -17.27 4.28
N ALA A 88 -21.28 -16.84 3.04
CA ALA A 88 -22.25 -17.49 2.16
C ALA A 88 -21.78 -18.85 1.59
N LYS A 89 -20.49 -19.15 1.68
CA LYS A 89 -19.90 -20.42 1.21
C LYS A 89 -19.78 -21.47 2.33
N LYS A 90 -20.13 -21.12 3.57
CA LYS A 90 -20.24 -22.04 4.72
C LYS A 90 -21.67 -22.56 4.83
#